data_AF-A0A7L5DXJ4-F1
#
_entry.id   AF-A0A7L5DXJ4-F1
#
_cell.length_a   1.000
_cell.length_b   1.000
_cell.length_c   1.000
_cell.angle_alpha   90.00
_cell.angle_beta   90.00
_cell.angle_gamma   90.00
#
_symmetry.space_group_name_H-M   'P 1'
#
loop_
_entity.id
_entity.type
_entity.pdbx_description
1 polymer ?
#
loop_
_entity_poly.entity_id
_entity_poly.type
_entity_poly.pdbx_seq_one_letter_code
_entity_poly.pdbx_strand_id
1 'polypeptide(L)'
;MTHDEYEKFVEKSILYRGKILHDITILEQVLNFYIAKHFCGDDQKKNYDMQLLLLNDDRMNFNHKTPVFQYIAVNYDEKWYKSYKSIRATTPGNAAYTLSQDLAYAIEQRNIFAHRVLNGDDYSSNQPPSATIKFIRFNNEIQIIEYSDAKFIELSNLINSMTDYIGQKM
;
A
#
# COMPACT_ATOMS: atom_id res chain seq x y z
N MET A 1 26.54 -13.91 -8.55
CA MET A 1 25.20 -14.34 -9.00
C MET A 1 25.31 -14.86 -10.43
N THR A 2 24.80 -16.05 -10.74
CA THR A 2 24.72 -16.56 -12.12
C THR A 2 23.62 -15.82 -12.91
N HIS A 3 23.60 -15.97 -14.23
CA HIS A 3 22.54 -15.41 -15.07
C HIS A 3 21.14 -15.90 -14.61
N ASP A 4 20.99 -17.20 -14.39
CA ASP A 4 19.75 -17.82 -13.90
C ASP A 4 19.31 -17.28 -12.52
N GLU A 5 20.25 -17.01 -11.62
CA GLU A 5 19.95 -16.42 -10.32
C GLU A 5 19.46 -14.98 -10.45
N TYR A 6 20.02 -14.22 -11.41
CA TYR A 6 19.58 -12.85 -11.70
C TYR A 6 18.18 -12.83 -12.31
N GLU A 7 17.89 -13.72 -13.26
CA GLU A 7 16.55 -13.84 -13.85
C GLU A 7 15.52 -14.16 -12.76
N LYS A 8 15.79 -15.14 -11.89
CA LYS A 8 14.92 -15.46 -10.75
C LYS A 8 14.72 -14.27 -9.80
N PHE A 9 15.75 -13.48 -9.57
CA PHE A 9 15.66 -12.27 -8.74
C PHE A 9 14.75 -11.21 -9.40
N VAL A 10 14.91 -10.97 -10.71
CA VAL A 10 14.07 -10.06 -11.48
C VAL A 10 12.62 -10.55 -11.50
N GLU A 11 12.37 -11.82 -11.79
CA GLU A 11 11.04 -12.43 -11.78
C GLU A 11 10.35 -12.27 -10.43
N LYS A 12 11.07 -12.55 -9.34
CA LYS A 12 10.56 -12.36 -7.98
C LYS A 12 10.19 -10.89 -7.72
N SER A 13 11.00 -9.95 -8.21
CA SER A 13 10.72 -8.51 -8.08
C SER A 13 9.48 -8.10 -8.85
N ILE A 14 9.27 -8.66 -10.04
CA ILE A 14 8.08 -8.42 -10.86
C ILE A 14 6.85 -8.97 -10.15
N LEU A 15 6.93 -10.18 -9.61
CA LEU A 15 5.86 -10.80 -8.83
C LEU A 15 5.46 -9.92 -7.63
N TYR A 16 6.45 -9.47 -6.85
CA TYR A 16 6.19 -8.66 -5.65
C TYR A 16 5.57 -7.31 -6.01
N ARG A 17 6.12 -6.63 -7.03
CA ARG A 17 5.55 -5.38 -7.55
C ARG A 17 4.10 -5.59 -7.99
N GLY A 18 3.86 -6.59 -8.83
CA GLY A 18 2.53 -6.87 -9.37
C GLY A 18 1.50 -7.12 -8.27
N LYS A 19 1.86 -7.95 -7.28
CA LYS A 19 0.96 -8.26 -6.16
C LYS A 19 0.69 -7.05 -5.27
N ILE A 20 1.70 -6.31 -4.83
CA ILE A 20 1.49 -5.14 -3.96
C ILE A 20 0.69 -4.06 -4.66
N LEU A 21 1.00 -3.76 -5.93
CA LEU A 21 0.27 -2.75 -6.69
C LEU A 21 -1.19 -3.15 -6.92
N HIS A 22 -1.44 -4.44 -7.15
CA HIS A 22 -2.81 -4.97 -7.23
C HIS A 22 -3.56 -4.82 -5.90
N ASP A 23 -2.97 -5.24 -4.77
CA ASP A 23 -3.62 -5.14 -3.45
C ASP A 23 -3.94 -3.68 -3.09
N ILE A 24 -3.04 -2.75 -3.41
CA ILE A 24 -3.26 -1.31 -3.21
C ILE A 24 -4.36 -0.77 -4.13
N THR A 25 -4.48 -1.29 -5.34
CA THR A 25 -5.56 -0.90 -6.27
C THR A 25 -6.92 -1.30 -5.70
N ILE A 26 -7.03 -2.48 -5.09
CA ILE A 26 -8.25 -2.92 -4.41
C ILE A 26 -8.55 -2.04 -3.19
N LEU A 27 -7.53 -1.73 -2.38
CA LEU A 27 -7.68 -0.80 -1.26
C LEU A 27 -8.19 0.58 -1.71
N GLU A 28 -7.60 1.13 -2.78
CA GLU A 28 -8.02 2.40 -3.37
C GLU A 28 -9.47 2.34 -3.89
N GLN A 29 -9.87 1.22 -4.49
CA GLN A 29 -11.24 1.00 -4.91
C GLN A 29 -12.21 1.03 -3.72
N VAL A 30 -11.88 0.34 -2.62
CA VAL A 30 -12.69 0.35 -1.39
C VAL A 30 -12.80 1.74 -0.78
N LEU A 31 -11.72 2.54 -0.80
CA LEU A 31 -11.79 3.95 -0.40
C LEU A 31 -12.76 4.75 -1.29
N ASN A 32 -12.73 4.52 -2.61
CA ASN A 32 -13.63 5.22 -3.54
C ASN A 32 -15.09 4.87 -3.26
N PHE A 33 -15.38 3.59 -3.01
CA PHE A 33 -16.72 3.16 -2.62
C PHE A 33 -17.17 3.84 -1.33
N TYR A 34 -16.32 3.87 -0.30
CA TYR A 34 -16.65 4.52 0.97
C TYR A 34 -16.94 6.02 0.78
N ILE A 35 -16.08 6.74 0.05
CA ILE A 35 -16.25 8.17 -0.25
C ILE A 35 -17.53 8.40 -1.06
N ALA A 36 -17.76 7.61 -2.12
CA ALA A 36 -18.94 7.73 -2.95
C ALA A 36 -20.21 7.49 -2.15
N LYS A 37 -20.26 6.43 -1.33
CA LYS A 37 -21.41 6.08 -0.49
C LYS A 37 -21.76 7.19 0.50
N HIS A 38 -20.76 7.89 1.05
CA HIS A 38 -21.00 9.03 1.92
C HIS A 38 -21.77 10.16 1.21
N PHE A 39 -21.41 10.50 -0.03
CA PHE A 39 -22.05 11.59 -0.78
C PHE A 39 -23.31 11.18 -1.54
N CYS A 40 -23.41 9.92 -1.94
CA CYS A 40 -24.47 9.41 -2.81
C CYS A 40 -25.49 8.53 -2.08
N GLY A 41 -25.24 8.15 -0.83
CA GLY A 41 -26.07 7.19 -0.09
C GLY A 41 -26.09 5.82 -0.77
N ASP A 42 -27.24 5.16 -0.77
CA ASP A 42 -27.42 3.83 -1.36
C ASP A 42 -27.82 3.85 -2.85
N ASP A 43 -27.80 5.01 -3.51
CA ASP A 43 -28.09 5.12 -4.95
C ASP A 43 -26.94 4.51 -5.76
N GLN A 44 -27.13 3.29 -6.24
CA GLN A 44 -26.10 2.53 -6.96
C GLN A 44 -25.56 3.25 -8.19
N LYS A 45 -26.43 3.93 -8.94
CA LYS A 45 -26.02 4.63 -10.16
C LYS A 45 -25.13 5.82 -9.82
N LYS A 46 -25.54 6.64 -8.84
CA LYS A 46 -24.72 7.78 -8.41
C LYS A 46 -23.40 7.35 -7.80
N ASN A 47 -23.40 6.24 -7.05
CA ASN A 47 -22.17 5.66 -6.52
C ASN A 47 -21.20 5.26 -7.64
N TYR A 48 -21.70 4.60 -8.68
CA TYR A 48 -20.91 4.22 -9.84
C TYR A 48 -20.37 5.45 -10.59
N ASP A 49 -21.22 6.44 -10.86
CA ASP A 49 -20.83 7.67 -11.55
C ASP A 49 -19.76 8.44 -10.75
N MET A 50 -19.91 8.53 -9.43
CA MET A 50 -18.91 9.14 -8.54
C MET A 50 -17.59 8.36 -8.54
N GLN A 51 -17.63 7.03 -8.54
CA GLN A 51 -16.40 6.22 -8.64
C GLN A 51 -15.67 6.45 -9.95
N LEU A 52 -16.38 6.55 -11.08
CA LEU A 52 -15.75 6.87 -12.36
C LEU A 52 -15.07 8.24 -12.33
N LEU A 53 -15.67 9.22 -11.67
CA LEU A 53 -15.05 10.54 -11.47
C LEU A 53 -13.79 10.43 -10.60
N LEU A 54 -13.84 9.68 -9.49
CA LEU A 54 -12.69 9.50 -8.59
C LEU A 54 -11.55 8.68 -9.22
N LEU A 55 -11.86 7.76 -10.13
CA LEU A 55 -10.87 6.92 -10.81
C LEU A 55 -10.21 7.63 -11.99
N ASN A 56 -10.97 8.46 -12.73
CA ASN A 56 -10.49 9.13 -13.95
C ASN A 56 -9.90 10.52 -13.71
N ASP A 57 -9.87 11.02 -12.47
CA ASP A 57 -9.31 12.33 -12.15
C ASP A 57 -7.91 12.19 -11.54
N ASP A 58 -6.89 12.67 -12.26
CA ASP A 58 -5.49 12.69 -11.81
C ASP A 58 -5.30 13.47 -10.48
N ARG A 59 -6.21 14.41 -10.20
CA ARG A 59 -6.24 15.17 -8.94
C ARG A 59 -6.72 14.31 -7.78
N MET A 60 -7.48 13.25 -8.03
CA MET A 60 -7.95 12.28 -7.04
C MET A 60 -7.15 10.98 -7.11
N ASN A 61 -5.82 11.04 -7.04
CA ASN A 61 -5.01 9.85 -6.83
C ASN A 61 -5.06 9.35 -5.37
N PHE A 62 -4.51 8.16 -5.11
CA PHE A 62 -4.50 7.53 -3.78
C PHE A 62 -4.03 8.43 -2.64
N ASN A 63 -3.04 9.31 -2.88
CA ASN A 63 -2.52 10.24 -1.89
C ASN A 63 -3.54 11.32 -1.51
N HIS A 64 -4.36 11.77 -2.46
CA HIS A 64 -5.38 12.79 -2.25
C HIS A 64 -6.71 12.21 -1.74
N LYS A 65 -7.00 10.94 -2.07
CA LYS A 65 -8.17 10.20 -1.53
C LYS A 65 -8.06 9.97 -0.02
N THR A 66 -6.86 9.68 0.48
CA THR A 66 -6.63 9.35 1.89
C THR A 66 -7.06 10.47 2.86
N PRO A 67 -6.70 11.75 2.65
CA PRO A 67 -7.21 12.87 3.45
C PRO A 67 -8.73 13.03 3.40
N VAL A 68 -9.35 12.84 2.23
CA VAL A 68 -10.82 12.94 2.07
C VAL A 68 -11.50 11.83 2.87
N PHE A 69 -11.04 10.59 2.72
CA PHE A 69 -11.48 9.46 3.52
C PHE A 69 -11.33 9.74 5.02
N GLN A 70 -10.16 10.19 5.46
CA GLN A 70 -9.89 10.48 6.87
C GLN A 70 -10.83 11.54 7.42
N TYR A 71 -11.06 12.63 6.66
CA TYR A 71 -12.00 13.68 7.06
C TYR A 71 -13.40 13.11 7.27
N ILE A 72 -13.92 12.32 6.33
CA ILE A 72 -15.24 11.71 6.43
C ILE A 72 -15.29 10.77 7.64
N ALA A 73 -14.32 9.85 7.75
CA ALA A 73 -14.29 8.83 8.79
C ALA A 73 -14.20 9.43 10.21
N VAL A 74 -13.42 10.50 10.39
CA VAL A 74 -13.27 11.18 11.69
C VAL A 74 -14.55 11.93 12.08
N ASN A 75 -15.22 12.59 11.14
CA ASN A 75 -16.37 13.44 11.45
C ASN A 75 -17.70 12.67 11.50
N TYR A 76 -17.84 11.59 10.75
CA TYR A 76 -19.12 10.89 10.58
C TYR A 76 -19.10 9.44 11.10
N ASP A 77 -17.93 8.80 11.19
CA ASP A 77 -17.78 7.40 11.61
C ASP A 77 -16.72 7.22 12.72
N GLU A 78 -16.53 8.22 13.58
CA GLU A 78 -15.38 8.30 14.50
C GLU A 78 -15.15 7.04 15.34
N LYS A 79 -16.23 6.50 15.93
CA LYS A 79 -16.18 5.29 16.78
C LYS A 79 -15.70 4.07 16.02
N TRP A 80 -16.16 3.91 14.78
CA TRP A 80 -15.68 2.86 13.91
C TRP A 80 -14.23 3.15 13.59
N TYR A 81 -13.90 4.29 13.00
CA TYR A 81 -12.54 4.63 12.60
C TYR A 81 -11.48 4.44 13.70
N LYS A 82 -11.79 4.78 14.96
CA LYS A 82 -10.89 4.57 16.13
C LYS A 82 -10.84 3.12 16.64
N SER A 83 -11.77 2.25 16.23
CA SER A 83 -11.79 0.84 16.61
C SER A 83 -10.78 -0.01 15.83
N TYR A 84 -10.26 0.51 14.70
CA TYR A 84 -9.26 -0.15 13.89
C TYR A 84 -8.05 -0.61 14.73
N LYS A 85 -7.60 -1.83 14.46
CA LYS A 85 -6.42 -2.43 15.09
C LYS A 85 -5.44 -2.80 13.99
N SER A 86 -4.36 -2.04 13.91
CA SER A 86 -3.24 -2.37 13.03
C SER A 86 -2.66 -3.73 13.38
N ILE A 87 -2.30 -4.49 12.36
CA ILE A 87 -1.55 -5.74 12.52
C ILE A 87 -0.03 -5.51 12.53
N ARG A 88 0.44 -4.28 12.32
CA ARG A 88 1.88 -3.97 12.36
C ARG A 88 2.39 -4.05 13.78
N ALA A 89 3.55 -4.68 13.95
CA ALA A 89 4.22 -4.75 15.23
C ALA A 89 4.56 -3.34 15.74
N THR A 90 4.13 -3.03 16.97
CA THR A 90 4.59 -1.84 17.69
C THR A 90 5.85 -2.16 18.48
N THR A 91 6.74 -1.19 18.58
CA THR A 91 7.84 -1.25 19.57
C THR A 91 7.24 -1.19 20.98
N PRO A 92 7.78 -1.93 21.96
CA PRO A 92 7.34 -1.81 23.35
C PRO A 92 7.35 -0.34 23.81
N GLY A 93 6.24 0.12 24.38
CA GLY A 93 6.07 1.51 24.84
C GLY A 93 5.48 2.47 23.80
N ASN A 94 5.33 2.06 22.53
CA ASN A 94 4.67 2.87 21.50
C ASN A 94 3.19 2.52 21.36
N ALA A 95 2.38 3.53 21.06
CA ALA A 95 0.96 3.35 20.75
C ALA A 95 0.77 2.50 19.48
N ALA A 96 -0.36 1.78 19.41
CA ALA A 96 -0.79 1.08 18.21
C ALA A 96 -0.91 2.04 17.02
N TYR A 97 -0.50 1.59 15.84
CA TYR A 97 -0.67 2.37 14.62
C TYR A 97 -2.17 2.58 14.33
N THR A 98 -2.49 3.80 13.90
CA THR A 98 -3.84 4.17 13.47
C THR A 98 -4.07 3.80 12.01
N LEU A 99 -5.33 3.75 11.58
CA LEU A 99 -5.66 3.49 10.18
C LEU A 99 -5.01 4.50 9.23
N SER A 100 -4.95 5.78 9.60
CA SER A 100 -4.25 6.80 8.78
C SER A 100 -2.75 6.56 8.69
N GLN A 101 -2.10 6.09 9.77
CA GLN A 101 -0.66 5.77 9.71
C GLN A 101 -0.39 4.58 8.81
N ASP A 102 -1.30 3.60 8.77
CA ASP A 102 -1.17 2.45 7.90
C ASP A 102 -1.49 2.76 6.44
N LEU A 103 -2.48 3.62 6.16
CA LEU A 103 -2.73 4.15 4.82
C LEU A 103 -1.53 4.95 4.30
N ALA A 104 -0.95 5.81 5.13
CA ALA A 104 0.27 6.55 4.78
C ALA A 104 1.45 5.61 4.50
N TYR A 105 1.59 4.54 5.30
CA TYR A 105 2.59 3.51 5.05
C TYR A 105 2.33 2.78 3.73
N ALA A 106 1.10 2.36 3.43
CA ALA A 106 0.76 1.72 2.15
C ALA A 106 1.06 2.61 0.94
N ILE A 107 0.78 3.91 1.03
CA ILE A 107 1.18 4.90 0.01
C ILE A 107 2.69 4.90 -0.22
N GLU A 108 3.48 4.92 0.86
CA GLU A 108 4.94 4.87 0.75
C GLU A 108 5.39 3.59 0.05
N GLN A 109 4.83 2.44 0.46
CA GLN A 109 5.15 1.15 -0.14
C GLN A 109 4.77 1.09 -1.62
N ARG A 110 3.60 1.62 -2.01
CA ARG A 110 3.18 1.79 -3.42
C ARG A 110 4.28 2.48 -4.21
N ASN A 111 4.77 3.61 -3.72
CA ASN A 111 5.77 4.41 -4.41
C ASN A 111 7.11 3.67 -4.51
N ILE A 112 7.46 2.85 -3.52
CA ILE A 112 8.64 1.98 -3.57
C ILE A 112 8.50 0.97 -4.70
N PHE A 113 7.44 0.17 -4.70
CA PHE A 113 7.23 -0.88 -5.70
C PHE A 113 6.96 -0.33 -7.12
N ALA A 114 6.33 0.83 -7.25
CA ALA A 114 6.04 1.46 -8.54
C ALA A 114 7.27 2.13 -9.17
N HIS A 115 8.07 2.86 -8.39
CA HIS A 115 9.01 3.83 -8.95
C HIS A 115 10.48 3.60 -8.61
N ARG A 116 10.81 2.76 -7.63
CA ARG A 116 12.21 2.54 -7.25
C ARG A 116 12.88 1.56 -8.19
N VAL A 117 14.17 1.78 -8.43
CA VAL A 117 14.99 0.91 -9.27
C VAL A 117 15.43 -0.29 -8.44
N LEU A 118 15.47 -1.47 -9.08
CA LEU A 118 16.00 -2.67 -8.44
C LEU A 118 17.51 -2.49 -8.22
N ASN A 119 18.01 -2.82 -7.03
CA ASN A 119 19.45 -2.73 -6.77
C ASN A 119 20.16 -3.88 -7.49
N GLY A 120 20.94 -3.54 -8.52
CA GLY A 120 21.78 -4.49 -9.24
C GLY A 120 23.19 -4.63 -8.67
N ASP A 121 23.64 -3.77 -7.77
CA ASP A 121 25.06 -3.69 -7.35
C ASP A 121 25.52 -4.86 -6.45
N ASP A 122 24.58 -5.68 -5.94
CA ASP A 122 24.90 -7.00 -5.37
C ASP A 122 25.63 -7.91 -6.39
N TYR A 123 25.64 -7.56 -7.68
CA TYR A 123 26.40 -8.23 -8.75
C TYR A 123 27.92 -8.22 -8.55
N SER A 124 28.45 -7.22 -7.83
CA SER A 124 29.90 -7.05 -7.63
C SER A 124 30.44 -7.73 -6.37
N SER A 125 29.55 -8.13 -5.45
CA SER A 125 29.94 -8.73 -4.17
C SER A 125 29.79 -10.25 -4.24
N ASN A 126 30.77 -10.99 -3.74
CA ASN A 126 30.73 -12.47 -3.61
C ASN A 126 29.69 -12.95 -2.59
N GLN A 127 28.63 -12.18 -2.31
CA GLN A 127 27.57 -12.58 -1.39
C GLN A 127 26.58 -13.48 -2.13
N PRO A 128 26.16 -14.60 -1.51
CA PRO A 128 25.13 -15.46 -2.09
C PRO A 128 23.85 -14.62 -2.32
N PRO A 129 23.04 -14.96 -3.35
CA PRO A 129 21.77 -14.29 -3.58
C PRO A 129 20.98 -14.25 -2.28
N SER A 130 20.86 -13.07 -1.66
CA SER A 130 19.98 -12.96 -0.51
C SER A 130 18.58 -13.27 -1.02
N ALA A 131 17.77 -14.01 -0.26
CA ALA A 131 16.36 -14.25 -0.60
C ALA A 131 15.52 -12.95 -0.63
N THR A 132 16.17 -11.80 -0.49
CA THR A 132 15.65 -10.49 -0.17
C THR A 132 15.77 -9.59 -1.41
N ILE A 133 14.67 -8.93 -1.79
CA ILE A 133 14.64 -7.98 -2.90
C ILE A 133 15.09 -6.62 -2.38
N LYS A 134 16.00 -5.96 -3.08
CA LYS A 134 16.55 -4.67 -2.70
C LYS A 134 16.15 -3.60 -3.71
N PHE A 135 15.56 -2.50 -3.24
CA PHE A 135 15.24 -1.32 -4.04
C PHE A 135 16.16 -0.16 -3.68
N ILE A 136 16.53 0.64 -4.66
CA ILE A 136 17.33 1.85 -4.46
C ILE A 136 16.43 3.08 -4.47
N ARG A 137 16.62 3.91 -3.44
CA ARG A 137 16.14 5.29 -3.39
C ARG A 137 17.32 6.24 -3.51
N PHE A 138 17.29 7.09 -4.54
CA PHE A 138 18.19 8.24 -4.66
C PHE A 138 17.53 9.43 -3.97
N ASN A 139 18.10 9.90 -2.84
CA ASN A 139 17.63 11.09 -2.15
C ASN A 139 18.76 11.72 -1.33
N ASN A 140 19.54 12.63 -1.94
CA ASN A 140 20.82 13.18 -1.44
C ASN A 140 21.92 12.12 -1.14
N GLU A 141 21.52 10.90 -0.77
CA GLU A 141 22.30 9.70 -0.54
C GLU A 141 21.58 8.49 -1.15
N ILE A 142 22.30 7.38 -1.34
CA ILE A 142 21.75 6.10 -1.79
C ILE A 142 21.19 5.37 -0.57
N GLN A 143 19.87 5.14 -0.56
CA GLN A 143 19.20 4.33 0.45
C GLN A 143 18.76 2.99 -0.14
N ILE A 144 19.13 1.89 0.51
CA ILE A 144 18.72 0.54 0.13
C ILE A 144 17.52 0.14 0.99
N ILE A 145 16.44 -0.28 0.34
CA ILE A 145 15.23 -0.78 0.99
C ILE A 145 15.09 -2.26 0.67
N GLU A 146 15.06 -3.09 1.70
CA GLU A 146 15.07 -4.54 1.56
C GLU A 146 13.70 -5.16 1.89
N TYR A 147 13.31 -6.18 1.12
CA TYR A 147 12.10 -6.98 1.30
C TYR A 147 12.41 -8.47 1.28
N SER A 148 12.33 -9.10 2.45
CA SER A 148 12.25 -10.56 2.55
C SER A 148 10.82 -11.02 2.24
N ASP A 149 10.65 -12.32 2.02
CA ASP A 149 9.33 -12.95 1.82
C ASP A 149 8.42 -12.67 3.01
N ALA A 150 8.95 -12.76 4.23
CA ALA A 150 8.20 -12.43 5.44
C ALA A 150 7.70 -10.97 5.42
N LYS A 151 8.59 -10.01 5.15
CA LYS A 151 8.21 -8.58 5.09
C LYS A 151 7.22 -8.29 3.97
N PHE A 152 7.35 -8.97 2.84
CA PHE A 152 6.40 -8.88 1.72
C PHE A 152 5.02 -9.43 2.12
N ILE A 153 4.96 -10.61 2.74
CA ILE A 153 3.72 -11.22 3.22
C ILE A 153 3.05 -10.34 4.28
N GLU A 154 3.82 -9.82 5.24
CA GLU A 154 3.32 -8.89 6.27
C GLU A 154 2.71 -7.63 5.64
N LEU A 155 3.36 -7.07 4.62
CA LEU A 155 2.83 -5.91 3.91
C LEU A 155 1.53 -6.23 3.16
N SER A 156 1.48 -7.34 2.41
CA SER A 156 0.25 -7.75 1.71
C SER A 156 -0.89 -8.00 2.70
N ASN A 157 -0.61 -8.68 3.83
CA ASN A 157 -1.59 -8.91 4.88
C ASN A 157 -2.09 -7.60 5.52
N LEU A 158 -1.21 -6.62 5.70
CA LEU A 158 -1.60 -5.31 6.22
C LEU A 158 -2.55 -4.59 5.27
N ILE A 159 -2.22 -4.56 3.98
CA ILE A 159 -3.06 -3.93 2.95
C ILE A 159 -4.42 -4.60 2.92
N ASN A 160 -4.47 -5.94 2.87
CA ASN A 160 -5.72 -6.70 2.87
C ASN A 160 -6.53 -6.48 4.16
N SER A 161 -5.87 -6.43 5.31
CA SER A 161 -6.55 -6.15 6.59
C SER A 161 -7.21 -4.76 6.60
N MET A 162 -6.55 -3.74 6.04
CA MET A 162 -7.18 -2.42 5.88
C MET A 162 -8.33 -2.47 4.89
N THR A 163 -8.15 -3.13 3.75
CA THR A 163 -9.19 -3.31 2.72
C THR A 163 -10.45 -3.94 3.30
N ASP A 164 -10.30 -5.08 4.00
CA ASP A 164 -11.41 -5.80 4.62
C ASP A 164 -12.10 -4.93 5.68
N TYR A 165 -11.32 -4.24 6.51
CA TYR A 165 -11.85 -3.38 7.56
C TYR A 165 -12.67 -2.20 7.00
N ILE A 166 -12.16 -1.52 5.98
CA ILE A 166 -12.87 -0.42 5.32
C ILE A 166 -14.10 -0.95 4.56
N GLY A 167 -13.99 -2.13 3.96
CA GLY A 167 -15.08 -2.82 3.27
C GLY A 167 -16.29 -3.10 4.16
N GLN A 168 -16.14 -3.20 5.48
CA GLN A 168 -17.27 -3.40 6.42
C GLN A 168 -18.28 -2.25 6.44
N LYS A 169 -17.91 -1.06 5.94
CA LYS A 169 -18.78 0.12 5.87
C LYS A 169 -19.49 0.28 4.51
N MET A 170 -19.07 -0.49 3.52
CA MET A 170 -19.72 -0.55 2.20
C MET A 170 -21.01 -1.34 2.27
#